data_AF-A0AAW0LEQ8-F1
#
_entry.id   AF-A0AAW0LEQ8-F1
#
_cell.length_a   1.000
_cell.length_b   1.000
_cell.length_c   1.000
_cell.angle_alpha   90.00
_cell.angle_beta   90.00
_cell.angle_gamma   90.00
#
_symmetry.space_group_name_H-M   'P 1'
#
loop_
_entity.id
_entity.type
_entity.pdbx_description
1 polymer ?
#
loop_
_entity_poly.entity_id
_entity_poly.type
_entity_poly.pdbx_seq_one_letter_code
_entity_poly.pdbx_strand_id
1 'polypeptide(L)'
;MTVLPGRASLEIPPLFIDYKTGPILRNLVAYEQCNKCVKPYFTSYIMLFDGLVNTPEDVQILRNKRIFYHVYGSDHEVSVLLNISTRMLLMIIGMSATFLH
;
A
#
# COMPACT_ATOMS: atom_id res chain seq x y z
N MET A 1 13.45 31.53 2.10
CA MET A 1 13.89 30.35 1.33
C MET A 1 15.31 30.00 1.77
N THR A 2 15.49 28.87 2.44
CA THR A 2 16.82 28.26 2.63
C THR A 2 16.65 26.74 2.52
N VAL A 3 17.08 26.19 1.38
CA VAL A 3 17.16 24.74 1.15
C VAL A 3 18.57 24.33 1.57
N LEU A 4 18.67 23.52 2.62
CA LEU A 4 19.92 22.93 3.10
C LEU A 4 20.22 21.64 2.32
N PRO A 5 21.50 21.21 2.22
CA PRO A 5 21.94 20.21 1.26
C PRO A 5 21.33 18.82 1.54
N GLY A 6 20.59 18.30 0.56
CA GLY A 6 20.65 16.90 0.13
C GLY A 6 20.03 15.81 0.99
N ARG A 7 19.03 16.08 1.85
CA ARG A 7 18.17 15.01 2.38
C ARG A 7 16.89 14.93 1.56
N ALA A 8 16.77 13.89 0.72
CA ALA A 8 15.49 13.54 0.12
C ALA A 8 14.55 13.05 1.24
N SER A 9 13.51 13.83 1.53
CA SER A 9 12.44 13.43 2.45
C SER A 9 11.29 12.84 1.66
N LEU A 10 10.89 11.62 2.00
CA LEU A 10 9.66 11.02 1.49
C LEU A 10 8.51 11.46 2.41
N GLU A 11 7.57 12.23 1.86
CA GLU A 11 6.33 12.57 2.54
C GLU A 11 5.25 11.56 2.14
N ILE A 12 4.70 10.86 3.13
CA ILE A 12 3.60 9.91 2.94
C ILE A 12 2.36 10.49 3.63
N PRO A 13 1.23 10.67 2.91
CA PRO A 13 0.02 11.16 3.53
C PRO A 13 -0.50 10.16 4.57
N PRO A 14 -1.09 10.64 5.68
CA PRO A 14 -1.75 9.78 6.65
C PRO A 14 -2.80 8.86 6.02
N LEU A 15 -2.74 7.57 6.34
CA LEU A 15 -3.68 6.55 5.92
C LEU A 15 -4.48 6.03 7.11
N PHE A 16 -5.80 6.08 6.97
CA PHE A 16 -6.73 5.47 7.92
C PHE A 16 -7.09 4.06 7.44
N ILE A 17 -6.83 3.06 8.28
CA ILE A 17 -6.98 1.65 7.97
C ILE A 17 -8.13 1.06 8.78
N ASP A 18 -9.17 0.63 8.06
CA ASP A 18 -10.32 -0.06 8.59
C ASP A 18 -10.62 -1.35 7.79
N TYR A 19 -11.73 -2.00 8.14
CA TYR A 19 -12.17 -3.24 7.50
C TYR A 19 -12.51 -3.08 6.01
N LYS A 20 -12.72 -1.85 5.52
CA LYS A 20 -13.01 -1.54 4.12
C LYS A 20 -11.74 -1.21 3.33
N THR A 21 -10.67 -0.77 3.99
CA THR A 21 -9.41 -0.38 3.31
C THR A 21 -8.88 -1.48 2.41
N GLY A 22 -8.78 -2.72 2.89
CA GLY A 22 -8.31 -3.85 2.08
C GLY A 22 -9.17 -4.11 0.84
N PRO A 23 -10.49 -4.31 0.95
CA PRO A 23 -11.41 -4.42 -0.20
C PRO A 23 -11.34 -3.24 -1.18
N ILE A 24 -11.31 -1.99 -0.69
CA ILE A 24 -11.28 -0.80 -1.54
C ILE A 24 -9.99 -0.76 -2.35
N LEU A 25 -8.83 -0.96 -1.70
CA LEU A 25 -7.54 -0.97 -2.38
C LEU A 25 -7.46 -2.03 -3.47
N ARG A 26 -8.00 -3.23 -3.21
CA ARG A 26 -8.06 -4.31 -4.22
C ARG A 26 -8.94 -3.94 -5.41
N ASN A 27 -10.12 -3.35 -5.17
CA ASN A 27 -11.02 -2.94 -6.25
C ASN A 27 -10.40 -1.82 -7.11
N LEU A 28 -9.69 -0.87 -6.47
CA LEU A 28 -9.01 0.21 -7.18
C LEU A 28 -7.87 -0.32 -8.05
N VAL A 29 -7.07 -1.25 -7.55
CA VAL A 29 -6.04 -1.88 -8.39
C VAL A 29 -6.66 -2.72 -9.51
N ALA A 30 -7.71 -3.50 -9.24
CA ALA A 30 -8.40 -4.23 -10.30
C ALA A 30 -8.92 -3.28 -11.40
N TYR A 31 -9.45 -2.13 -11.03
CA TYR A 31 -9.86 -1.09 -11.97
C TYR A 31 -8.68 -0.55 -12.80
N GLU A 32 -7.54 -0.27 -12.18
CA GLU A 32 -6.32 0.13 -12.91
C GLU A 32 -5.84 -0.95 -13.89
N GLN A 33 -5.88 -2.22 -13.49
CA GLN A 33 -5.43 -3.34 -14.33
C GLN A 33 -6.38 -3.63 -15.50
N CYS A 34 -7.70 -3.46 -15.30
CA CYS A 34 -8.69 -3.66 -16.36
C CYS A 34 -8.73 -2.51 -17.37
N ASN A 35 -8.13 -1.36 -17.07
CA ASN A 35 -8.18 -0.17 -17.94
C ASN A 35 -6.77 0.35 -18.24
N LYS A 36 -6.26 0.00 -19.44
CA LYS A 36 -4.93 0.40 -19.92
C LYS A 36 -4.71 1.92 -20.05
N CYS A 37 -5.78 2.72 -20.03
CA CYS A 37 -5.68 4.19 -20.08
C CYS A 37 -5.48 4.82 -18.69
N VAL A 38 -5.60 4.04 -17.61
CA VAL A 38 -5.44 4.51 -16.23
C VAL A 38 -4.00 4.29 -15.78
N LYS A 39 -3.43 5.31 -15.14
CA LYS A 39 -2.08 5.21 -14.55
C LYS A 39 -2.11 4.36 -13.28
N PRO A 40 -1.05 3.59 -12.97
CA PRO A 40 -1.03 2.62 -11.88
C PRO A 40 -0.75 3.28 -10.51
N TYR A 41 -1.48 4.32 -10.13
CA TYR A 41 -1.25 5.07 -8.89
C TYR A 41 -1.47 4.22 -7.64
N PHE A 42 -2.58 3.49 -7.56
CA PHE A 42 -2.90 2.62 -6.44
C PHE A 42 -2.02 1.39 -6.43
N THR A 43 -1.67 0.85 -7.60
CA THR A 43 -0.71 -0.24 -7.73
C THR A 43 0.65 0.18 -7.17
N SER A 44 1.18 1.35 -7.56
CA SER A 44 2.44 1.88 -7.00
C SER A 44 2.34 2.18 -5.51
N TYR A 45 1.21 2.70 -5.04
CA TYR A 45 0.97 2.98 -3.61
C TYR A 45 1.02 1.70 -2.78
N ILE A 46 0.41 0.61 -3.27
CA ILE A 46 0.42 -0.67 -2.57
C ILE A 46 1.80 -1.31 -2.60
N MET A 47 2.52 -1.24 -3.72
CA MET A 47 3.91 -1.71 -3.80
C MET A 47 4.84 -0.95 -2.83
N LEU A 48 4.60 0.34 -2.61
CA LEU A 48 5.33 1.09 -1.59
C LEU A 48 5.10 0.50 -0.20
N PHE A 49 3.86 0.19 0.18
CA PHE A 49 3.60 -0.41 1.50
C PHE A 49 4.06 -1.86 1.63
N ASP A 50 4.06 -2.64 0.55
CA ASP A 50 4.66 -3.97 0.53
C ASP A 50 6.14 -3.91 0.91
N GLY A 51 6.86 -2.90 0.39
CA GLY A 51 8.26 -2.66 0.75
C GLY A 51 8.46 -2.09 2.16
N LEU A 52 7.47 -1.37 2.71
CA LEU A 52 7.57 -0.71 4.01
C LEU A 52 7.06 -1.56 5.17
N VAL A 53 6.14 -2.49 4.95
CA VAL A 53 5.42 -3.23 5.98
C VAL A 53 5.55 -4.72 5.72
N ASN A 54 6.37 -5.40 6.52
CA ASN A 54 6.46 -6.86 6.52
C ASN A 54 6.07 -7.44 7.88
N THR A 55 6.29 -6.67 8.94
CA THR A 55 6.13 -7.07 10.34
C THR A 55 5.18 -6.12 11.09
N PRO A 56 4.61 -6.55 12.23
CA PRO A 56 3.84 -5.67 13.11
C PRO A 56 4.65 -4.46 13.59
N GLU A 57 5.96 -4.61 13.79
CA GLU A 57 6.87 -3.55 14.21
C GLU A 57 6.96 -2.43 13.16
N ASP A 58 6.92 -2.77 11.87
CA ASP A 58 6.89 -1.79 10.79
C ASP A 58 5.63 -0.93 10.85
N VAL A 59 4.47 -1.55 11.10
CA VAL A 59 3.19 -0.85 11.30
C VAL A 59 3.29 0.08 12.50
N GLN A 60 3.89 -0.39 13.60
CA GLN A 60 4.09 0.41 14.80
C GLN A 60 4.94 1.66 14.51
N ILE A 61 6.03 1.52 13.75
CA ILE A 61 6.88 2.65 13.36
C ILE A 61 6.09 3.67 12.52
N LEU A 62 5.31 3.21 11.55
CA LEU A 62 4.49 4.07 10.69
C LEU A 62 3.37 4.76 11.47
N ARG A 63 2.77 4.10 12.46
CA ARG A 63 1.84 4.72 13.40
C ARG A 63 2.50 5.79 14.26
N ASN A 64 3.66 5.52 14.82
CA ASN A 64 4.40 6.47 15.64
C ASN A 64 4.79 7.73 14.85
N LYS A 65 5.06 7.55 13.55
CA LYS A 65 5.28 8.66 12.59
C LYS A 65 3.99 9.31 12.10
N ARG A 66 2.82 8.93 12.61
CA ARG A 66 1.50 9.43 12.21
C ARG A 66 1.16 9.23 10.73
N ILE A 67 1.80 8.24 10.11
CA ILE A 67 1.50 7.80 8.75
C ILE A 67 0.31 6.85 8.78
N PHE A 68 0.22 5.96 9.78
CA PHE A 68 -0.92 5.05 9.93
C PHE A 68 -1.80 5.38 11.12
N TYR A 69 -3.10 5.25 10.90
CA TYR A 69 -4.15 5.25 11.92
C TYR A 69 -5.02 4.04 11.64
N HIS A 70 -5.41 3.26 12.65
CA HIS A 70 -6.22 2.07 12.40
C HIS A 70 -7.18 1.77 13.55
N VAL A 71 -8.27 1.07 13.23
CA VAL A 71 -9.31 0.65 14.19
C VAL A 71 -9.11 -0.77 14.74
N TYR A 72 -8.10 -1.47 14.25
CA TYR A 72 -7.76 -2.84 14.64
C TYR A 72 -7.22 -2.93 16.07
N GLY A 73 -7.36 -4.12 16.68
CA GLY A 73 -6.94 -4.38 18.05
C GLY A 73 -5.42 -4.50 18.20
N SER A 74 -4.71 -4.77 17.12
CA SER A 74 -3.24 -4.84 17.12
C SER A 74 -2.61 -4.43 15.78
N ASP A 75 -1.35 -4.00 15.83
CA ASP A 75 -0.52 -3.78 14.64
C ASP A 75 -0.36 -5.04 13.79
N HIS A 76 -0.42 -6.21 14.43
CA HIS A 76 -0.32 -7.49 13.75
C HIS A 76 -1.46 -7.68 12.75
N GLU A 77 -2.71 -7.38 13.13
CA GLU A 77 -3.85 -7.47 12.22
C GLU A 77 -3.69 -6.57 10.98
N VAL A 78 -3.11 -5.38 11.17
CA VAL A 78 -2.84 -4.45 10.06
C VAL A 78 -1.72 -4.98 9.15
N SER A 79 -0.63 -5.50 9.72
CA SER A 79 0.45 -6.11 8.93
C SER A 79 -0.08 -7.29 8.11
N VAL A 80 -0.95 -8.11 8.69
CA VAL A 80 -1.60 -9.24 8.00
C VAL A 80 -2.51 -8.74 6.88
N LEU A 81 -3.34 -7.71 7.13
CA LEU A 81 -4.21 -7.14 6.08
C LEU A 81 -3.41 -6.58 4.91
N LEU A 82 -2.34 -5.83 5.16
CA LEU A 82 -1.52 -5.24 4.11
C LEU A 82 -0.78 -6.32 3.32
N ASN A 83 -0.17 -7.29 4.01
CA ASN A 83 0.52 -8.42 3.39
C ASN A 83 -0.43 -9.31 2.56
N ILE A 84 -1.65 -9.56 3.03
CA ILE A 84 -2.65 -10.31 2.24
C ILE A 84 -3.08 -9.50 1.01
N SER A 85 -3.26 -8.18 1.18
CA SER A 85 -3.66 -7.31 0.08
C SER A 85 -2.59 -7.23 -1.00
N THR A 86 -1.31 -7.11 -0.64
CA THR A 86 -0.20 -7.05 -1.61
C THR A 86 0.03 -8.39 -2.31
N ARG A 87 0.07 -9.50 -1.57
CA ARG A 87 0.32 -10.84 -2.14
C ARG A 87 -0.79 -11.31 -3.09
N MET A 88 -2.03 -10.93 -2.82
CA MET A 88 -3.17 -11.24 -3.71
C MET A 88 -3.10 -10.41 -5.02
N LEU A 89 -2.58 -9.19 -4.96
CA LEU A 89 -2.42 -8.34 -6.14
C LEU A 89 -1.27 -8.78 -7.06
N LEU A 90 -0.19 -9.37 -6.51
CA LEU A 90 0.86 -10.01 -7.32
C LEU A 90 0.31 -11.10 -8.24
N MET A 91 -0.70 -11.87 -7.78
CA MET A 91 -1.38 -12.86 -8.61
C MET A 91 -2.15 -12.21 -9.76
N ILE A 92 -2.81 -11.07 -9.52
CA ILE A 92 -3.56 -10.34 -10.55
C ILE A 92 -2.64 -9.72 -11.61
N ILE A 93 -1.50 -9.15 -11.19
CA ILE A 93 -0.49 -8.60 -12.11
C ILE A 93 0.17 -9.73 -12.92
N GLY A 94 0.54 -10.84 -12.28
CA GLY A 94 1.13 -12.01 -12.95
C GLY A 94 0.16 -12.71 -13.91
N MET A 95 -1.13 -12.73 -13.58
CA MET A 95 -2.18 -13.16 -14.51
C MET A 95 -2.31 -12.17 -15.67
N SER A 96 -2.36 -10.85 -15.44
CA SER A 96 -2.44 -9.89 -16.56
C SER A 96 -1.24 -9.96 -17.53
N ALA A 97 -0.05 -10.31 -17.05
CA ALA A 97 1.14 -10.49 -17.88
C ALA A 97 1.10 -11.77 -18.74
N THR A 98 0.36 -12.81 -18.32
CA THR A 98 0.24 -14.09 -19.05
C THR A 98 -0.93 -14.15 -20.02
N PHE A 99 -1.84 -13.16 -20.00
CA PHE A 99 -2.93 -13.00 -20.98
C PHE A 99 -2.62 -12.00 -22.11
N LEU A 100 -1.35 -11.59 -22.25
CA LEU A 100 -0.86 -10.76 -23.36
C LEU A 100 -0.07 -11.56 -24.42
N HIS A 101 -0.34 -12.86 -24.56
CA HIS A 101 0.26 -13.70 -25.61
C HIS A 101 -0.78 -14.46 -26.42
#